data_AF-A0A7J2M7Y9-F1
#
_entry.id   AF-A0A7J2M7Y9-F1
#
_cell.length_a   1.000
_cell.length_b   1.000
_cell.length_c   1.000
_cell.angle_alpha   90.00
_cell.angle_beta   90.00
_cell.angle_gamma   90.00
#
_symmetry.space_group_name_H-M   'P 1'
#
loop_
_entity.id
_entity.type
_entity.pdbx_description
1 polymer ?
#
loop_
_entity_poly.entity_id
_entity_poly.type
_entity_poly.pdbx_seq_one_letter_code
_entity_poly.pdbx_strand_id
1 'polypeptide(L)'
;MELSQKTLLLIRDILISVGIVGIILAALWGYTGQFPQSPMVVVTSGSMMHDGEPYPEASYGKIGTIDPGDLVLVKKINDQTDIIPRGALGNPGTKHRTYREYGDVIIYYPMGNKERVPIIHRAICWVEV
;
A
#
# COMPACT_ATOMS: atom_id res chain seq x y z
N MET A 1 -19.29 -36.79 -29.50
CA MET A 1 -17.87 -36.63 -29.12
C MET A 1 -17.48 -35.15 -28.99
N GLU A 2 -17.93 -34.28 -29.89
CA GLU A 2 -17.74 -32.80 -29.85
C GLU A 2 -18.11 -32.11 -28.52
N LEU A 3 -19.22 -32.52 -27.88
CA LEU A 3 -19.70 -31.87 -26.64
C LEU A 3 -18.73 -32.07 -25.46
N SER A 4 -18.13 -33.26 -25.35
CA SER A 4 -17.17 -33.59 -24.28
C SER A 4 -15.85 -32.83 -24.45
N GLN A 5 -15.40 -32.63 -25.69
CA GLN A 5 -14.19 -31.83 -25.98
C GLN A 5 -14.39 -30.35 -25.62
N LYS A 6 -15.55 -29.77 -25.96
CA LYS A 6 -15.90 -28.39 -25.57
C LYS A 6 -15.96 -28.23 -24.04
N THR A 7 -16.55 -29.19 -23.33
CA THR A 7 -16.60 -29.17 -21.87
C THR A 7 -15.20 -29.30 -21.24
N LEU A 8 -14.34 -30.16 -21.77
CA LEU A 8 -12.94 -30.30 -21.32
C LEU A 8 -12.15 -29.00 -21.51
N LEU A 9 -12.30 -28.34 -22.66
CA LEU A 9 -11.68 -27.06 -22.94
C LEU A 9 -12.19 -25.98 -21.97
N LEU A 10 -13.51 -25.93 -21.73
CA LEU A 10 -14.11 -24.99 -20.78
C LEU A 10 -13.56 -25.19 -19.36
N ILE A 11 -13.48 -26.44 -18.88
CA ILE A 11 -12.94 -26.74 -17.55
C ILE A 11 -11.47 -26.31 -17.45
N ARG A 12 -10.67 -26.62 -18.46
CA ARG A 12 -9.27 -26.21 -18.52
C ARG A 12 -9.13 -24.68 -18.45
N ASP A 13 -9.93 -23.96 -19.23
CA ASP A 13 -9.86 -22.51 -19.31
C ASP A 13 -10.32 -21.86 -17.99
N ILE A 14 -11.34 -22.43 -17.33
CA ILE A 14 -11.75 -22.04 -15.97
C ILE A 14 -10.63 -22.29 -14.97
N LEU A 15 -10.01 -23.48 -14.99
CA LEU A 15 -8.92 -23.83 -14.06
C LEU A 15 -7.70 -22.93 -14.24
N ILE A 16 -7.33 -22.62 -15.49
CA ILE A 16 -6.23 -21.70 -15.78
C ILE A 16 -6.58 -20.30 -15.27
N SER A 17 -7.79 -19.82 -15.55
CA SER A 17 -8.22 -18.48 -15.12
C SER A 17 -8.22 -18.35 -13.60
N VAL A 18 -8.82 -19.33 -12.90
CA VAL A 18 -8.83 -19.39 -11.43
C VAL A 18 -7.40 -19.55 -10.89
N GLY A 19 -6.56 -20.35 -11.54
CA GLY A 19 -5.17 -20.54 -11.17
C GLY A 19 -4.37 -19.24 -11.23
N ILE A 20 -4.50 -18.48 -12.32
CA ILE A 20 -3.82 -17.19 -12.49
C ILE A 20 -4.27 -16.19 -11.42
N VAL A 21 -5.59 -16.05 -11.21
CA VAL A 21 -6.13 -15.15 -10.18
C VAL A 21 -5.66 -15.59 -8.79
N GLY A 22 -5.67 -16.89 -8.51
CA GLY A 22 -5.19 -17.45 -7.25
C GLY A 22 -3.71 -17.16 -7.00
N ILE A 23 -2.86 -17.27 -8.02
CA ILE A 23 -1.43 -16.93 -7.92
C ILE A 23 -1.23 -15.44 -7.61
N ILE A 24 -1.97 -14.55 -8.29
CA ILE A 24 -1.89 -13.11 -8.04
C ILE A 24 -2.31 -12.78 -6.60
N LEU A 25 -3.44 -13.34 -6.14
CA LEU A 25 -3.91 -13.14 -4.76
C LEU A 25 -2.92 -13.70 -3.73
N ALA A 26 -2.38 -14.89 -3.96
CA ALA A 26 -1.38 -15.50 -3.09
C ALA A 26 -0.10 -14.65 -3.02
N ALA A 27 0.36 -14.09 -4.14
CA ALA A 27 1.51 -13.19 -4.18
C ALA A 27 1.23 -11.88 -3.41
N LEU A 28 0.05 -11.27 -3.60
CA LEU A 28 -0.36 -10.07 -2.86
C LEU A 28 -0.44 -10.33 -1.35
N TRP A 29 -1.05 -11.44 -0.94
CA TRP A 29 -1.14 -11.82 0.46
C TRP A 29 0.22 -12.15 1.07
N GLY A 30 1.09 -12.85 0.33
CA GLY A 30 2.45 -13.16 0.76
C GLY A 30 3.29 -11.89 0.96
N TYR A 31 3.13 -10.90 0.08
CA TYR A 31 3.85 -9.63 0.18
C TYR A 31 3.32 -8.73 1.30
N THR A 32 2.00 -8.61 1.41
CA THR A 32 1.35 -7.70 2.38
C THR A 32 1.29 -8.29 3.79
N GLY A 33 1.27 -9.61 3.93
CA GLY A 33 1.13 -10.29 5.24
C GLY A 33 -0.23 -10.07 5.91
N GLN A 34 -1.23 -9.57 5.18
CA GLN A 34 -2.54 -9.19 5.72
C GLN A 34 -3.61 -10.30 5.66
N PHE A 35 -3.28 -11.50 5.18
CA PHE A 35 -4.24 -12.60 5.09
C PHE A 35 -4.87 -12.93 6.46
N PRO A 36 -6.21 -13.02 6.60
CA PRO A 36 -7.26 -13.01 5.55
C PRO A 36 -7.93 -11.65 5.29
N GLN A 37 -7.42 -10.56 5.88
CA GLN A 37 -7.98 -9.21 5.72
C GLN A 37 -7.56 -8.60 4.37
N SER A 38 -8.41 -7.70 3.86
CA SER A 38 -8.11 -6.96 2.63
C SER A 38 -6.98 -5.96 2.89
N PRO A 39 -5.85 -6.03 2.16
CA PRO A 39 -4.73 -5.11 2.33
C PRO A 39 -4.98 -3.74 1.68
N MET A 40 -6.18 -3.46 1.19
CA MET A 40 -6.45 -2.31 0.32
C MET A 40 -7.21 -1.24 1.09
N VAL A 41 -6.69 -0.03 1.06
CA VAL A 41 -7.37 1.16 1.59
C VAL A 41 -7.43 2.25 0.54
N VAL A 42 -8.49 3.06 0.61
CA VAL A 42 -8.68 4.24 -0.24
C VAL A 42 -8.22 5.46 0.52
N VAL A 43 -7.43 6.30 -0.13
CA VAL A 43 -7.01 7.59 0.44
C VAL A 43 -8.06 8.64 0.11
N THR A 44 -8.58 9.31 1.14
CA THR A 44 -9.68 10.28 1.01
C THR A 44 -9.24 11.73 1.21
N SER A 45 -8.02 11.96 1.70
CA SER A 45 -7.51 13.28 2.05
C SER A 45 -6.21 13.59 1.32
N GLY A 46 -6.00 14.88 1.03
CA GLY A 46 -4.78 15.40 0.40
C GLY A 46 -3.60 15.60 1.36
N SER A 47 -3.65 15.10 2.59
CA SER A 47 -2.56 15.31 3.57
C SER A 47 -1.22 14.69 3.18
N MET A 48 -1.23 13.71 2.27
CA MET A 48 -0.05 13.06 1.71
C MET A 48 0.33 13.62 0.32
N MET A 49 -0.40 14.63 -0.16
CA MET A 49 -0.03 15.36 -1.36
C MET A 49 1.15 16.26 -1.04
N HIS A 50 2.20 16.16 -1.86
CA HIS A 50 3.34 17.06 -1.76
C HIS A 50 3.33 17.97 -2.99
N ASP A 51 3.00 19.24 -2.75
CA ASP A 51 3.13 20.32 -3.72
C ASP A 51 4.61 20.71 -3.83
N GLY A 52 5.38 19.82 -4.45
CA GLY A 52 6.79 20.05 -4.76
C GLY A 52 7.00 20.22 -6.25
N GLU A 53 7.50 21.40 -6.62
CA GLU A 53 8.30 21.70 -7.82
C GLU A 53 9.08 20.47 -8.36
N PRO A 54 9.23 20.30 -9.69
CA PRO A 54 9.31 21.37 -10.69
C PRO A 54 8.13 21.43 -11.69
N TYR A 55 7.05 20.70 -11.43
CA TYR A 55 5.90 20.62 -12.36
C TYR A 55 4.67 21.28 -11.74
N PRO A 56 4.44 22.59 -11.99
CA PRO A 56 3.28 23.34 -11.49
C PRO A 56 1.96 22.96 -12.18
N GLU A 57 2.00 22.10 -13.21
CA GLU A 57 0.90 21.91 -14.16
C GLU A 57 -0.18 20.89 -13.72
N ALA A 58 0.06 20.07 -12.68
CA ALA A 58 -0.91 19.05 -12.25
C ALA A 58 -1.08 19.02 -10.72
N SER A 59 -2.31 19.21 -10.26
CA SER A 59 -2.67 19.10 -8.83
C SER A 59 -2.72 17.64 -8.33
N TYR A 60 -2.83 16.66 -9.22
CA TYR A 60 -2.94 15.22 -8.92
C TYR A 60 -2.17 14.39 -9.95
N GLY A 61 -1.96 13.11 -9.67
CA GLY A 61 -1.33 12.14 -10.56
C GLY A 61 0.19 12.24 -10.63
N LYS A 62 0.84 12.78 -9.58
CA LYS A 62 2.30 12.89 -9.55
C LYS A 62 2.91 11.53 -9.20
N ILE A 63 3.89 11.08 -9.99
CA ILE A 63 4.63 9.86 -9.66
C ILE A 63 5.28 10.03 -8.29
N GLY A 64 5.04 9.06 -7.40
CA GLY A 64 5.61 9.05 -6.06
C GLY A 64 4.96 10.02 -5.08
N THR A 65 3.71 10.44 -5.30
CA THR A 65 2.84 10.98 -4.24
C THR A 65 1.70 10.00 -3.97
N ILE A 66 0.94 10.26 -2.90
CA ILE A 66 -0.30 9.55 -2.62
C ILE A 66 -1.40 10.59 -2.70
N ASP A 67 -2.30 10.41 -3.66
CA ASP A 67 -3.33 11.38 -3.96
C ASP A 67 -4.71 10.87 -3.51
N PRO A 68 -5.67 11.77 -3.25
CA PRO A 68 -7.05 11.38 -2.98
C PRO A 68 -7.62 10.54 -4.13
N GLY A 69 -8.19 9.39 -3.79
CA GLY A 69 -8.71 8.41 -4.75
C GLY A 69 -7.76 7.24 -5.02
N ASP A 70 -6.50 7.30 -4.58
CA ASP A 70 -5.55 6.20 -4.75
C ASP A 70 -5.96 4.98 -3.89
N LEU A 71 -5.81 3.80 -4.50
CA LEU A 71 -5.85 2.51 -3.82
C LEU A 71 -4.43 2.13 -3.41
N VAL A 72 -4.17 2.08 -2.11
CA VAL A 72 -2.87 1.69 -1.59
C VAL A 72 -2.92 0.31 -0.95
N LEU A 73 -1.86 -0.47 -1.19
CA LEU A 73 -1.66 -1.78 -0.56
C LEU A 73 -0.86 -1.61 0.72
N VAL A 74 -1.44 -2.06 1.82
CA VAL A 74 -0.87 -1.93 3.16
C VAL A 74 -0.09 -3.19 3.50
N LYS A 75 1.17 -3.00 3.88
CA LYS A 75 2.02 -4.07 4.39
C LYS A 75 1.87 -4.17 5.91
N LYS A 76 1.75 -5.39 6.42
CA LYS A 76 1.75 -5.66 7.86
C LYS A 76 3.10 -5.28 8.46
N ILE A 77 3.04 -4.55 9.57
CA ILE A 77 4.17 -4.26 10.44
C ILE A 77 4.06 -5.21 11.62
N ASN A 78 5.11 -5.99 11.89
CA ASN A 78 5.16 -6.88 13.05
C ASN A 78 5.99 -6.26 14.18
N ASP A 79 7.10 -5.61 13.83
CA ASP A 79 8.05 -5.03 14.78
C ASP A 79 8.43 -3.60 14.41
N GLN A 80 8.97 -2.84 15.38
CA GLN A 80 9.44 -1.47 15.16
C GLN A 80 10.58 -1.40 14.12
N THR A 81 11.35 -2.47 13.97
CA THR A 81 12.43 -2.58 12.98
C THR A 81 11.94 -2.61 11.53
N ASP A 82 10.64 -2.86 11.31
CA ASP A 82 10.03 -2.83 9.98
C ASP A 82 9.79 -1.41 9.47
N ILE A 83 9.90 -0.40 10.35
CA ILE A 83 9.64 1.01 10.03
C ILE A 83 10.95 1.80 10.08
N ILE A 84 11.24 2.49 8.98
CA ILE A 84 12.36 3.41 8.87
C ILE A 84 11.82 4.84 8.97
N PRO A 85 11.93 5.52 10.13
CA PRO A 85 11.48 6.89 10.26
C PRO A 85 12.35 7.86 9.45
N ARG A 86 11.80 9.03 9.14
CA ARG A 86 12.51 10.11 8.43
C ARG A 86 13.76 10.59 9.18
N GLY A 87 13.66 10.76 10.49
CA GLY A 87 14.62 11.47 11.33
C GLY A 87 14.36 12.98 11.40
N ALA A 88 15.33 13.73 11.95
CA ALA A 88 15.20 15.15 12.26
C ALA A 88 14.93 16.03 11.03
N LEU A 89 14.22 17.15 11.25
CA LEU A 89 13.93 18.12 10.19
C LEU A 89 15.25 18.71 9.64
N GLY A 90 15.42 18.71 8.32
CA GLY A 90 16.62 19.24 7.64
C GLY A 90 17.82 18.28 7.56
N ASN A 91 17.90 17.28 8.45
CA ASN A 91 18.91 16.22 8.38
C ASN A 91 18.25 14.84 8.59
N PRO A 92 17.72 14.24 7.51
CA PRO A 92 17.09 12.92 7.59
C PRO A 92 18.07 11.92 8.19
N GLY A 93 17.61 11.18 9.20
CA GLY A 93 18.39 10.12 9.83
C GLY A 93 18.56 8.88 8.95
N THR A 94 17.91 8.87 7.78
CA THR A 94 17.89 7.76 6.84
C THR A 94 18.19 8.20 5.41
N LYS A 95 18.75 7.28 4.62
CA LYS A 95 18.84 7.41 3.15
C LYS A 95 17.63 6.78 2.43
N HIS A 96 16.73 6.16 3.18
CA HIS A 96 15.52 5.53 2.66
C HIS A 96 14.48 6.59 2.26
N ARG A 97 13.97 6.51 1.02
CA ARG A 97 12.95 7.42 0.52
C ARG A 97 11.72 6.66 0.02
N THR A 98 10.55 7.07 0.49
CA THR A 98 9.25 6.60 0.00
C THR A 98 8.40 7.81 -0.36
N TYR A 99 7.66 7.70 -1.47
CA TYR A 99 6.78 8.77 -1.94
C TYR A 99 7.48 10.15 -1.99
N ARG A 100 8.66 10.17 -2.64
CA ARG A 100 9.51 11.35 -2.88
C ARG A 100 10.07 12.06 -1.64
N GLU A 101 9.90 11.48 -0.46
CA GLU A 101 10.43 12.03 0.79
C GLU A 101 11.14 10.94 1.60
N TYR A 102 11.89 11.34 2.64
CA TYR A 102 12.62 10.40 3.49
C TYR A 102 11.72 9.69 4.51
N GLY A 103 12.05 8.43 4.81
CA GLY A 103 11.34 7.58 5.76
C GLY A 103 10.12 6.89 5.18
N ASP A 104 9.42 6.11 5.99
CA ASP A 104 8.24 5.34 5.62
C ASP A 104 6.93 6.08 5.86
N VAL A 105 5.90 5.70 5.11
CA VAL A 105 4.52 6.11 5.32
C VAL A 105 3.78 4.97 5.99
N ILE A 106 3.17 5.26 7.13
CA ILE A 106 2.47 4.28 7.97
C ILE A 106 0.99 4.61 8.04
N ILE A 107 0.19 3.57 8.27
CA ILE A 107 -1.24 3.68 8.52
C ILE A 107 -1.50 3.18 9.94
N TYR A 108 -2.19 3.97 10.74
CA TYR A 108 -2.47 3.63 12.13
C TYR A 108 -3.88 4.04 12.54
N TYR A 109 -4.40 3.35 13.55
CA TYR A 109 -5.67 3.70 14.16
C TYR A 109 -5.45 4.74 15.26
N PRO A 110 -6.17 5.87 15.23
CA PRO A 110 -6.05 6.89 16.27
C PRO A 110 -6.30 6.29 17.66
N MET A 111 -5.35 6.47 18.57
CA MET A 111 -5.37 5.90 19.92
C MET A 111 -5.55 4.37 19.95
N GLY A 112 -5.21 3.67 18.87
CA GLY A 112 -5.43 2.22 18.73
C GLY A 112 -6.91 1.82 18.55
N ASN A 113 -7.83 2.77 18.40
CA ASN A 113 -9.25 2.47 18.25
C ASN A 113 -9.58 2.08 16.79
N LYS A 114 -9.88 0.78 16.58
CA LYS A 114 -10.20 0.19 15.27
C LYS A 114 -11.57 0.60 14.70
N GLU A 115 -12.44 1.21 15.51
CA GLU A 115 -13.72 1.75 15.05
C GLU A 115 -13.56 3.12 14.39
N ARG A 116 -12.40 3.76 14.55
CA ARG A 116 -12.10 5.04 13.93
C ARG A 116 -11.50 4.84 12.54
N VAL A 117 -11.70 5.85 11.69
CA VAL A 117 -11.05 5.92 10.39
C VAL A 117 -9.54 5.92 10.59
N PRO A 118 -8.80 5.00 9.94
CA PRO A 118 -7.34 4.96 10.04
C PRO A 118 -6.72 6.21 9.40
N ILE A 119 -5.58 6.63 9.93
CA ILE A 119 -4.85 7.80 9.46
C ILE A 119 -3.57 7.33 8.77
N ILE A 120 -3.27 7.94 7.62
CA ILE A 120 -2.02 7.75 6.88
C ILE A 120 -1.11 8.95 7.07
N HIS A 121 0.11 8.72 7.54
CA HIS A 121 1.14 9.77 7.67
C HIS A 121 2.54 9.19 7.61
N ARG A 122 3.52 10.07 7.38
CA ARG A 122 4.94 9.73 7.41
C ARG A 122 5.44 9.55 8.84
N ALA A 123 6.20 8.48 9.07
CA ALA A 123 6.89 8.25 10.34
C ALA A 123 8.06 9.23 10.47
N ILE A 124 8.03 10.09 11.50
CA ILE A 124 9.04 11.15 11.68
C ILE A 124 10.20 10.66 12.54
N CYS A 125 9.93 10.22 13.77
CA CYS A 125 10.94 9.68 14.69
C CYS A 125 10.29 8.76 15.72
N TRP A 126 11.10 7.94 16.36
CA TRP A 126 10.72 7.22 17.57
C TRP A 126 10.77 8.17 18.77
N VAL A 127 9.83 8.01 19.70
CA VAL A 127 9.78 8.76 20.95
C VAL A 127 9.99 7.75 22.08
N GLU A 128 11.01 7.99 22.91
CA GLU A 128 11.23 7.23 24.13
C GLU A 128 10.21 7.66 25.19
N VAL A 129 9.66 6.70 25.93
CA VAL A 129 8.69 6.91 27.01
C VAL A 129 9.34 6.57 28.34
#